data_AF-A0A8D8VZC5-F1
#
_entry.id   AF-A0A8D8VZC5-F1
#
_cell.length_a   1.000
_cell.length_b   1.000
_cell.length_c   1.000
_cell.angle_alpha   90.00
_cell.angle_beta   90.00
_cell.angle_gamma   90.00
#
_symmetry.space_group_name_H-M   'P 1'
#
loop_
_entity.id
_entity.type
_entity.pdbx_description
1 polymer ?
#
loop_
_entity_poly.entity_id
_entity_poly.type
_entity_poly.pdbx_seq_one_letter_code
_entity_poly.pdbx_strand_id
1 'polypeptide(L)'
;MNNMWSYASGFISKKEVGKQTKVTVFKTVYRPTLTYSAESWTLTSKHKSRLQAAEMRYLRRVEGKTRRDKIRNTIIRSSLNIEPMQTFIQEAQLRWFGHMMRMPDHRYPI
;
A
#
# COMPACT_ATOMS: atom_id res chain seq x y z
N MET A 1 12.84 -6.73 -14.87
CA MET A 1 12.04 -6.01 -13.83
C MET A 1 12.88 -5.57 -12.61
N ASN A 2 14.19 -5.30 -12.73
CA ASN A 2 15.07 -5.06 -11.57
C ASN A 2 15.42 -3.58 -11.28
N ASN A 3 14.97 -2.63 -12.11
CA ASN A 3 15.47 -1.25 -12.02
C ASN A 3 14.53 -0.31 -11.24
N MET A 4 13.22 -0.58 -11.23
CA MET A 4 12.23 0.31 -10.58
C MET A 4 12.41 0.41 -9.06
N TRP A 5 12.82 -0.68 -8.42
CA TRP A 5 13.07 -0.71 -6.98
C TRP A 5 14.35 0.03 -6.57
N SER A 6 15.40 0.05 -7.42
CA SER A 6 16.62 0.80 -7.09
C SER A 6 16.34 2.31 -7.15
N TYR A 7 15.65 2.79 -8.19
CA TYR A 7 15.23 4.18 -8.32
C TYR A 7 14.28 4.62 -7.20
N ALA A 8 13.27 3.81 -6.89
CA ALA A 8 12.35 4.08 -5.78
C ALA A 8 13.08 4.13 -4.42
N SER A 9 14.07 3.25 -4.21
CA SER A 9 14.84 3.24 -2.97
C SER A 9 15.72 4.49 -2.81
N GLY A 10 16.28 4.98 -3.92
CA GLY A 10 17.03 6.24 -3.97
C GLY A 10 16.12 7.42 -3.64
N PHE A 11 14.94 7.50 -4.28
CA PHE A 11 13.96 8.56 -4.04
C PHE A 11 13.52 8.66 -2.57
N ILE A 12 13.17 7.53 -1.94
CA ILE A 12 12.71 7.52 -0.54
C ILE A 12 13.85 7.94 0.41
N SER A 13 15.10 7.64 0.06
CA SER A 13 16.28 7.96 0.87
C SER A 13 16.75 9.41 0.75
N LYS A 14 16.34 10.15 -0.28
CA LYS A 14 16.73 11.56 -0.46
C LYS A 14 16.10 12.44 0.62
N LYS A 15 16.93 13.19 1.34
CA LYS A 15 16.48 14.12 2.40
C LYS A 15 15.80 15.38 1.84
N GLU A 16 16.15 15.77 0.61
CA GLU A 16 15.59 16.92 -0.12
C GLU A 16 14.08 16.77 -0.39
N VAL A 17 13.60 15.53 -0.52
CA VAL A 17 12.19 15.25 -0.78
C VAL A 17 11.43 15.25 0.54
N GLY A 18 10.47 16.16 0.66
CA GLY A 18 9.60 16.28 1.83
C GLY A 18 8.82 15.00 2.12
N LYS A 19 8.53 14.76 3.41
CA LYS A 19 7.75 13.59 3.85
C LYS A 19 6.40 13.50 3.17
N GLN A 20 5.71 14.63 3.02
CA GLN A 20 4.38 14.69 2.40
C GLN A 20 4.41 14.19 0.94
N THR A 21 5.42 14.58 0.16
CA THR A 21 5.59 14.11 -1.22
C THR A 21 5.78 12.59 -1.27
N LYS A 22 6.57 12.02 -0.36
CA LYS A 22 6.75 10.56 -0.26
C LYS A 22 5.45 9.85 0.15
N VAL A 23 4.67 10.45 1.06
CA VAL A 23 3.34 9.94 1.41
C VAL A 23 2.39 10.00 0.22
N THR A 24 2.41 11.06 -0.58
CA THR A 24 1.61 11.16 -1.81
C THR A 24 2.00 10.05 -2.78
N VAL A 25 3.29 9.86 -3.06
CA VAL A 25 3.79 8.77 -3.92
C VAL A 25 3.40 7.39 -3.38
N PHE A 26 3.41 7.21 -2.06
CA PHE A 26 2.92 5.98 -1.45
C PHE A 26 1.45 5.73 -1.80
N LYS A 27 0.59 6.74 -1.64
CA LYS A 27 -0.85 6.63 -1.89
C LYS A 27 -1.19 6.47 -3.38
N THR A 28 -0.50 7.18 -4.27
CA THR A 28 -0.87 7.26 -5.70
C THR A 28 -0.16 6.25 -6.59
N VAL A 29 1.04 5.79 -6.23
CA VAL A 29 1.83 4.88 -7.06
C VAL A 29 2.04 3.56 -6.34
N TYR A 30 2.64 3.60 -5.16
CA TYR A 30 3.10 2.39 -4.49
C TYR A 30 1.97 1.48 -4.06
N ARG A 31 0.97 2.04 -3.37
CA ARG A 31 -0.21 1.32 -2.87
C ARG A 31 -0.98 0.67 -4.02
N PRO A 32 -1.44 1.38 -5.07
CA PRO A 32 -2.14 0.74 -6.18
C PRO A 32 -1.28 -0.26 -6.94
N THR A 33 0.03 -0.02 -7.12
CA THR A 33 0.91 -1.00 -7.78
C THR A 33 0.98 -2.33 -7.02
N LEU A 34 1.01 -2.28 -5.69
CA LEU A 34 1.03 -3.48 -4.85
C LEU A 34 -0.32 -4.17 -4.74
N THR A 35 -1.42 -3.42 -4.86
CA THR A 35 -2.77 -3.92 -4.68
C THR A 35 -3.51 -4.14 -6.01
N TYR A 36 -2.91 -3.83 -7.15
CA TYR A 36 -3.54 -3.98 -8.47
C TYR A 36 -4.03 -5.42 -8.70
N SER A 37 -3.24 -6.42 -8.29
CA SER A 37 -3.63 -7.83 -8.36
C SER A 37 -4.38 -8.33 -7.12
N ALA A 38 -4.70 -7.48 -6.15
CA ALA A 38 -5.39 -7.89 -4.91
C ALA A 38 -6.90 -8.05 -5.09
N GLU A 39 -7.47 -7.52 -6.17
CA GLU A 39 -8.89 -7.66 -6.52
C GLU A 39 -9.23 -9.11 -6.94
N SER A 40 -8.31 -9.80 -7.61
CA SER A 40 -8.49 -11.17 -8.12
C SER A 40 -7.92 -12.26 -7.21
N TRP A 41 -7.21 -11.90 -6.13
CA TRP A 41 -6.60 -12.87 -5.22
C TRP A 41 -7.47 -13.12 -3.98
N THR A 42 -7.57 -14.38 -3.60
CA THR A 42 -7.91 -14.74 -2.22
C THR A 42 -6.78 -14.28 -1.29
N LEU A 43 -7.03 -13.26 -0.47
CA LEU A 43 -6.06 -12.77 0.51
C LEU A 43 -5.83 -13.78 1.62
N THR A 44 -4.94 -14.72 1.36
CA THR A 44 -4.39 -15.60 2.41
C THR A 44 -3.68 -14.77 3.48
N SER A 45 -3.56 -15.33 4.69
CA SER A 45 -2.80 -14.72 5.79
C SER A 45 -1.36 -14.37 5.38
N LYS A 46 -0.74 -15.20 4.54
CA LYS A 46 0.60 -14.99 3.98
C LYS A 46 0.67 -13.73 3.11
N HIS A 47 -0.33 -13.49 2.24
CA HIS A 47 -0.40 -12.27 1.44
C HIS A 47 -0.54 -11.02 2.32
N LYS A 48 -1.45 -11.06 3.31
CA LYS A 48 -1.65 -9.96 4.26
C LYS A 48 -0.37 -9.59 5.00
N SER A 49 0.37 -10.59 5.49
CA SER A 49 1.64 -10.39 6.18
C SER A 49 2.71 -9.77 5.27
N ARG A 50 2.82 -10.22 4.01
CA ARG A 50 3.77 -9.66 3.03
C ARG A 50 3.44 -8.21 2.65
N LEU A 51 2.16 -7.91 2.46
CA LEU A 51 1.67 -6.55 2.16
C LEU A 51 1.96 -5.60 3.32
N GLN A 52 1.64 -6.02 4.55
CA GLN A 52 1.96 -5.25 5.75
C GLN A 52 3.48 -5.03 5.90
N ALA A 53 4.31 -6.04 5.62
CA ALA A 53 5.76 -5.89 5.68
C ALA A 53 6.29 -4.90 4.61
N ALA A 54 5.73 -4.92 3.40
CA ALA A 54 6.08 -4.00 2.32
C ALA A 54 5.67 -2.56 2.66
N GLU A 55 4.41 -2.35 3.08
CA GLU A 55 3.91 -1.08 3.61
C GLU A 55 4.83 -0.53 4.70
N MET A 56 5.04 -1.30 5.77
CA MET A 56 5.80 -0.80 6.92
C MET A 56 7.27 -0.52 6.59
N ARG A 57 7.85 -1.24 5.63
CA ARG A 57 9.21 -0.94 5.13
C ARG A 57 9.27 0.43 4.46
N TYR A 58 8.27 0.77 3.65
CA TYR A 58 8.17 2.08 3.02
C TYR A 58 7.99 3.18 4.09
N LEU A 59 6.97 3.04 4.95
CA LEU A 59 6.60 4.06 5.93
C LEU A 59 7.72 4.35 6.92
N ARG A 60 8.40 3.30 7.41
CA ARG A 60 9.56 3.46 8.30
C ARG A 60 10.69 4.25 7.64
N ARG A 61 10.92 4.04 6.35
CA ARG A 61 11.97 4.75 5.60
C ARG A 61 11.62 6.22 5.38
N VAL A 62 10.34 6.53 5.18
CA VAL A 62 9.84 7.93 5.15
C VAL A 62 10.03 8.62 6.50
N GLU A 63 9.74 7.94 7.60
CA GLU A 63 9.93 8.46 8.95
C GLU A 63 11.39 8.44 9.45
N GLY A 64 12.31 7.86 8.68
CA GLY A 64 13.71 7.68 9.10
C GLY A 64 13.85 6.74 10.31
N LYS A 65 12.91 5.80 10.48
CA LYS A 65 12.87 4.83 11.59
C LYS A 65 13.30 3.45 11.12
N THR A 66 13.82 2.67 12.05
CA THR A 66 14.21 1.28 11.84
C THR A 66 13.37 0.34 12.70
N ARG A 67 13.56 -0.98 12.56
CA ARG A 67 12.94 -1.96 13.48
C ARG A 67 13.54 -1.90 14.90
N ARG A 68 14.77 -1.39 15.05
CA ARG A 68 15.47 -1.29 16.35
C ARG A 68 14.85 -0.26 17.28
N ASP A 69 14.18 0.74 16.72
CA ASP A 69 13.49 1.78 17.48
C ASP A 69 12.27 1.27 18.25
N LYS A 70 11.81 0.02 17.97
CA LYS A 70 10.68 -0.64 18.63
C LYS A 70 9.35 0.17 18.63
N ILE A 71 9.24 1.19 17.77
CA ILE A 71 8.02 1.98 17.60
C ILE A 71 6.92 1.10 17.00
N ARG A 72 5.71 1.16 17.59
CA ARG A 72 4.54 0.43 17.10
C ARG A 72 4.16 0.86 15.68
N ASN A 73 3.72 -0.10 14.85
CA ASN A 73 3.32 0.19 13.47
C ASN A 73 2.14 1.17 13.37
N THR A 74 1.23 1.13 14.35
CA THR A 74 0.09 2.07 14.45
C THR A 74 0.57 3.51 14.59
N ILE A 75 1.57 3.78 15.44
CA ILE A 75 2.14 5.12 15.64
C ILE A 75 2.72 5.68 14.34
N ILE A 76 3.46 4.87 13.59
CA ILE A 76 4.07 5.28 12.31
C ILE A 76 3.00 5.58 11.26
N ARG A 77 1.91 4.79 11.25
CA ARG A 77 0.77 5.04 10.35
C ARG A 77 0.06 6.34 10.71
N SER A 78 -0.18 6.57 11.99
CA SER A 78 -0.81 7.79 12.51
C SER A 78 0.03 9.04 12.21
N SER A 79 1.36 8.98 12.38
CA SER A 79 2.24 10.14 12.10
C SER A 79 2.24 10.56 10.64
N LEU A 80 2.01 9.62 9.72
CA LEU A 80 1.95 9.87 8.27
C LEU A 80 0.52 10.05 7.75
N ASN A 81 -0.51 9.99 8.61
CA ASN A 81 -1.92 9.96 8.23
C ASN A 81 -2.21 8.93 7.11
N ILE A 82 -1.77 7.69 7.38
CA ILE A 82 -1.91 6.54 6.47
C ILE A 82 -2.72 5.45 7.16
N GLU A 83 -3.88 5.16 6.57
CA GLU A 83 -4.68 3.98 6.85
C GLU A 83 -3.92 2.68 6.53
N PRO A 84 -4.13 1.60 7.31
CA PRO A 84 -3.55 0.28 7.01
C PRO A 84 -3.90 -0.23 5.61
N MET A 85 -2.93 -0.79 4.90
CA MET A 85 -3.13 -1.36 3.57
C MET A 85 -4.23 -2.43 3.50
N GLN A 86 -4.48 -3.14 4.59
CA GLN A 86 -5.55 -4.13 4.66
C GLN A 86 -6.94 -3.50 4.51
N THR A 87 -7.18 -2.34 5.14
CA THR A 87 -8.45 -1.63 5.07
C THR A 87 -8.71 -1.19 3.62
N PHE A 88 -7.70 -0.61 2.97
CA PHE A 88 -7.77 -0.19 1.58
C PHE A 88 -8.16 -1.32 0.63
N ILE A 89 -7.58 -2.51 0.85
CA ILE A 89 -7.91 -3.69 0.03
C ILE A 89 -9.34 -4.16 0.30
N GLN A 90 -9.77 -4.18 1.55
CA GLN A 90 -11.15 -4.54 1.90
C GLN A 90 -12.15 -3.57 1.25
N GLU A 91 -11.88 -2.27 1.28
CA GLU A 91 -12.70 -1.26 0.62
C GLU A 91 -12.74 -1.44 -0.91
N ALA A 92 -11.60 -1.76 -1.54
CA ALA A 92 -11.55 -2.07 -2.97
C ALA A 92 -12.38 -3.30 -3.32
N GLN A 93 -12.28 -4.37 -2.53
CA GLN A 93 -13.09 -5.59 -2.70
C GLN A 93 -14.58 -5.33 -2.55
N LEU A 94 -15.00 -4.54 -1.56
CA LEU A 94 -16.40 -4.16 -1.37
C LEU A 94 -16.90 -3.29 -2.53
N ARG A 95 -16.06 -2.40 -3.05
CA ARG A 95 -16.38 -1.58 -4.22
C ARG A 95 -16.60 -2.43 -5.47
N TRP A 96 -15.73 -3.42 -5.71
CA TRP A 96 -15.87 -4.38 -6.80
C TRP A 96 -17.13 -5.24 -6.64
N PHE A 97 -17.37 -5.78 -5.44
CA PHE A 97 -18.58 -6.54 -5.16
C PHE A 97 -19.85 -5.70 -5.41
N GLY A 98 -19.88 -4.47 -4.92
CA GLY A 98 -20.98 -3.54 -5.19
C GLY A 98 -21.13 -3.18 -6.67
N HIS A 99 -20.04 -3.18 -7.45
CA HIS A 99 -20.10 -3.05 -8.90
C HIS A 99 -20.79 -4.26 -9.53
N MET A 100 -20.39 -5.48 -9.17
CA MET A 100 -21.02 -6.71 -9.66
C MET A 100 -22.53 -6.74 -9.37
N MET A 101 -22.95 -6.36 -8.16
CA MET A 101 -24.37 -6.37 -7.78
C MET A 101 -25.23 -5.33 -8.54
N ARG A 102 -24.61 -4.30 -9.14
CA ARG A 102 -25.29 -3.29 -9.97
C ARG A 102 -25.13 -3.55 -11.46
N MET A 103 -24.36 -4.56 -11.83
CA MET A 103 -24.04 -4.86 -13.21
C MET A 103 -25.23 -5.56 -13.87
N PRO A 104 -25.68 -5.12 -15.06
CA PRO A 104 -26.81 -5.76 -15.71
C PRO A 104 -26.42 -7.13 -16.28
N ASP A 105 -27.36 -8.07 -16.27
CA ASP A 105 -27.14 -9.50 -16.59
C ASP A 105 -26.51 -9.78 -17.96
N HIS A 106 -26.65 -8.85 -18.91
CA HIS A 106 -26.07 -8.97 -20.26
C HIS A 106 -24.60 -8.57 -20.34
N ARG A 107 -23.98 -8.11 -19.25
CA ARG A 107 -22.60 -7.62 -19.22
C ARG A 107 -21.73 -8.60 -18.40
N TYR A 108 -20.66 -9.10 -19.01
CA TYR A 108 -19.70 -9.98 -18.33
C TYR A 108 -18.71 -9.19 -17.47
N PRO A 109 -18.42 -9.64 -16.23
CA PRO A 109 -17.40 -9.01 -15.40
C PRO A 109 -16.04 -9.15 -16.09
N ILE A 110 -15.34 -8.02 -16.20
CA ILE A 110 -13.95 -7.92 -16.68
C ILE A 110 -12.97 -8.42 -15.62
#